data_AF-Q7RAS5-F1
#
_entry.id   AF-Q7RAS5-F1
#
_cell.length_a   1.000
_cell.length_b   1.000
_cell.length_c   1.000
_cell.angle_alpha   90.00
_cell.angle_beta   90.00
_cell.angle_gamma   90.00
#
_symmetry.space_group_name_H-M   'P 1'
#
loop_
_entity.id
_entity.type
_entity.pdbx_description
1 polymer ?
#
loop_
_entity_poly.entity_id
_entity_poly.type
_entity_poly.pdbx_seq_one_letter_code
_entity_poly.pdbx_strand_id
1 'polypeptide(L)'
;KIIIGLNDKVLVISILLIYFFGQVLFLPLYIIFIILLYHYTYFKMADVKDSKYDLGLDMTKDDQKKIGKFTNLHYKQSLYQQKIKLMKEKISNIDSAIDEVSLVFDPNDVMLGIGDCFFSFDTEYVEESLEKSKNEEKVNLNKLECEYKNITDEKQKLKTELYAKFGNRIDLN
;
A
#
# COMPACT_ATOMS: atom_id res chain seq x y z
N LYS A 1 0.57 4.02 -32.28
CA LYS A 1 0.18 3.02 -31.26
C LYS A 1 0.46 3.61 -29.89
N ILE A 2 -0.61 4.00 -29.19
CA ILE A 2 -0.56 4.58 -27.85
C ILE A 2 -0.67 3.41 -26.88
N ILE A 3 0.35 3.25 -26.04
CA ILE A 3 0.40 2.22 -25.00
C ILE A 3 0.24 2.97 -23.69
N ILE A 4 -0.92 2.81 -23.04
CA ILE A 4 -1.18 3.26 -21.68
C ILE A 4 -1.07 2.02 -20.80
N GLY A 5 0.08 1.85 -20.16
CA GLY A 5 0.31 0.86 -19.12
C GLY A 5 0.46 1.58 -17.79
N LEU A 6 -0.47 1.32 -16.88
CA LEU A 6 -0.45 1.82 -15.52
C LEU A 6 0.66 1.14 -14.71
N ASN A 7 1.47 1.99 -14.10
CA ASN A 7 2.30 1.74 -12.93
C ASN A 7 3.67 1.06 -13.11
N ASP A 8 4.49 1.58 -14.04
CA ASP A 8 5.93 1.24 -14.12
C ASP A 8 6.86 2.45 -14.26
N LYS A 9 6.43 3.64 -13.82
CA LYS A 9 7.24 4.86 -13.93
C LYS A 9 8.53 4.84 -13.09
N VAL A 10 8.67 3.94 -12.12
CA VAL A 10 9.91 3.83 -11.31
C VAL A 10 10.93 2.92 -11.97
N LEU A 11 10.49 1.86 -12.65
CA LEU A 11 11.39 0.87 -13.24
C LEU A 11 11.89 1.32 -14.63
N VAL A 12 11.02 1.95 -15.44
CA VAL A 12 11.38 2.40 -16.80
C VAL A 12 12.35 3.59 -16.77
N ILE A 13 12.22 4.49 -15.78
CA ILE A 13 13.20 5.59 -15.59
C ILE A 13 14.57 5.01 -15.18
N SER A 14 14.58 3.93 -14.38
CA SER A 14 15.83 3.28 -13.98
C SER A 14 16.54 2.60 -15.16
N ILE A 15 15.79 1.93 -16.05
CA ILE A 15 16.37 1.24 -17.21
C ILE A 15 16.80 2.24 -18.30
N LEU A 16 16.07 3.34 -18.49
CA LEU A 16 16.47 4.39 -19.45
C LEU A 16 17.70 5.18 -18.96
N LEU A 17 17.85 5.41 -17.66
CA LEU A 17 19.04 6.06 -17.09
C LEU A 17 20.30 5.19 -17.21
N ILE A 18 20.16 3.86 -17.11
CA ILE A 18 21.28 2.93 -17.28
C ILE A 18 21.76 2.92 -18.74
N TYR A 19 20.86 3.05 -19.71
CA TYR A 19 21.23 3.12 -21.13
C TYR A 19 21.70 4.52 -21.59
N PHE A 20 21.30 5.59 -20.91
CA PHE A 20 21.73 6.96 -21.25
C PHE A 20 23.05 7.38 -20.58
N PHE A 21 23.47 6.72 -19.48
CA PHE A 21 24.75 6.94 -18.80
C PHE A 21 25.83 5.91 -19.16
N GLY A 22 25.85 5.45 -20.41
CA GLY A 22 26.89 4.62 -21.00
C GLY A 22 28.25 5.33 -21.17
N GLN A 23 28.72 6.08 -20.17
CA GLN A 23 30.04 6.71 -20.17
C GLN A 23 30.69 6.65 -18.77
N VAL A 24 31.15 5.45 -18.41
CA VAL A 24 32.39 5.05 -17.69
C VAL A 24 33.08 6.07 -16.75
N LEU A 25 32.38 6.86 -15.92
CA LEU A 25 33.10 7.69 -14.93
C LEU A 25 32.42 7.92 -13.56
N PHE A 26 31.30 7.25 -13.24
CA PHE A 26 30.53 7.54 -12.01
C PHE A 26 30.24 6.34 -11.10
N LEU A 27 30.89 5.19 -11.32
CA LEU A 27 30.81 4.01 -10.44
C LEU A 27 31.06 4.29 -8.94
N PRO A 28 32.04 5.13 -8.52
CA PRO A 28 32.26 5.34 -7.09
C PRO A 28 31.12 6.15 -6.43
N LEU A 29 30.50 7.10 -7.15
CA LEU A 29 29.41 7.92 -6.63
C LEU A 29 28.10 7.14 -6.49
N TYR A 30 27.84 6.19 -7.38
CA TYR A 30 26.66 5.32 -7.30
C TYR A 30 26.72 4.37 -6.09
N ILE A 31 27.90 3.82 -5.79
CA ILE A 31 28.12 2.98 -4.60
C ILE A 31 27.93 3.80 -3.32
N ILE A 32 28.45 5.03 -3.27
CA ILE A 32 28.24 5.94 -2.13
C ILE A 32 26.75 6.26 -1.95
N PHE A 33 26.01 6.50 -3.04
CA PHE A 33 24.58 6.75 -2.98
C PHE A 33 23.79 5.55 -2.43
N ILE A 34 24.11 4.33 -2.87
CA ILE A 34 23.50 3.10 -2.33
C ILE A 34 23.82 2.91 -0.85
N ILE A 35 25.07 3.15 -0.43
CA ILE A 35 25.47 3.06 0.99
C ILE A 35 24.72 4.10 1.82
N LEU A 36 24.56 5.33 1.32
CA LEU A 36 23.78 6.38 2.00
C LEU A 36 22.29 6.03 2.08
N LEU A 37 21.72 5.44 1.03
CA LEU A 37 20.32 5.00 1.02
C LEU A 37 20.09 3.84 1.99
N TYR A 38 21.03 2.89 2.04
CA TYR A 38 21.03 1.78 2.98
C TYR A 38 21.22 2.27 4.41
N HIS A 39 22.14 3.22 4.65
CA HIS A 39 22.33 3.83 5.95
C HIS A 39 21.10 4.63 6.38
N TYR A 40 20.46 5.38 5.48
CA TYR A 40 19.23 6.12 5.77
C TYR A 40 18.07 5.19 6.14
N THR A 41 17.88 4.10 5.39
CA THR A 41 16.83 3.11 5.67
C THR A 41 17.08 2.34 6.96
N TYR A 42 18.33 1.92 7.24
CA TYR A 42 18.70 1.29 8.50
C TYR A 42 18.63 2.24 9.70
N PHE A 43 19.06 3.49 9.53
CA PHE A 43 18.97 4.52 10.57
C PHE A 43 17.52 4.82 10.94
N LYS A 44 16.61 4.88 9.95
CA LYS A 44 15.16 5.03 10.21
C LYS A 44 14.56 3.85 10.97
N MET A 45 15.11 2.64 10.83
CA MET A 45 14.67 1.45 11.56
C MET A 45 15.27 1.38 12.97
N ALA A 46 16.48 1.91 13.18
CA ALA A 46 17.17 1.92 14.47
C ALA A 46 16.53 2.87 15.51
N ASP A 47 15.69 3.80 15.08
CA ASP A 47 15.01 4.77 15.97
C ASP A 47 13.65 4.28 16.51
N VAL A 48 13.29 3.01 16.31
CA VAL A 48 12.19 2.39 17.07
C VAL A 48 12.71 2.04 18.48
N LYS A 49 12.92 3.08 19.28
CA LYS A 49 13.09 2.94 20.72
C LYS A 49 11.79 2.37 21.27
N ASP A 50 11.85 1.18 21.86
CA ASP A 50 10.81 0.69 22.77
C ASP A 50 10.72 1.69 23.94
N SER A 51 9.88 2.72 23.76
CA SER A 51 9.60 3.72 24.78
C SER A 51 8.82 3.04 25.88
N LYS A 52 9.55 2.52 26.87
CA LYS A 52 8.97 2.18 28.16
C LYS A 52 8.45 3.48 28.79
N TYR A 53 7.16 3.74 28.62
CA TYR A 53 6.47 4.89 29.21
C TYR A 53 6.46 4.74 30.73
N ASP A 54 7.51 5.22 31.40
CA ASP A 54 7.49 5.45 32.84
C ASP A 54 6.98 6.87 33.08
N LEU A 55 5.65 7.01 33.05
CA LEU A 55 4.93 8.29 33.17
C LEU A 55 4.96 8.88 34.59
N GLY A 56 5.73 8.33 35.54
CA GLY A 56 5.66 8.71 36.95
C GLY A 56 4.28 8.45 37.57
N LEU A 57 3.50 7.58 36.93
CA LEU A 57 2.17 7.14 37.33
C LEU A 57 2.25 5.70 37.78
N ASP A 58 1.54 5.37 38.84
CA ASP A 58 1.39 4.00 39.32
C ASP A 58 0.57 3.20 38.28
N MET A 59 1.27 2.72 37.25
CA MET A 59 0.69 2.07 36.07
C MET A 59 0.89 0.56 36.19
N THR A 60 -0.21 -0.17 36.13
CA THR A 60 -0.15 -1.64 36.23
C THR A 60 0.40 -2.24 34.93
N LYS A 61 0.90 -3.49 35.00
CA LYS A 61 1.34 -4.23 33.81
C LYS A 61 0.23 -4.36 32.76
N ASP A 62 -1.03 -4.49 33.20
CA ASP A 62 -2.18 -4.59 32.30
C ASP A 62 -2.43 -3.28 31.53
N ASP A 63 -2.18 -2.14 32.15
CA ASP A 63 -2.31 -0.84 31.48
C ASP A 63 -1.23 -0.64 30.42
N GLN A 64 0.01 -1.01 30.72
CA GLN A 64 1.10 -0.99 29.73
C GLN A 64 0.79 -1.91 28.55
N LYS A 65 0.21 -3.09 28.81
CA LYS A 65 -0.26 -4.01 27.76
C LYS A 65 -1.36 -3.40 26.90
N LYS A 66 -2.31 -2.67 27.51
CA LYS A 66 -3.36 -1.94 26.79
C LYS A 66 -2.77 -0.82 25.92
N ILE A 67 -1.80 -0.06 26.41
CA ILE A 67 -1.10 0.96 25.62
C ILE A 67 -0.39 0.33 24.43
N GLY A 68 0.38 -0.76 24.63
CA GLY A 68 1.03 -1.47 23.54
C GLY A 68 0.03 -2.01 22.50
N LYS A 69 -1.11 -2.51 22.96
CA LYS A 69 -2.21 -2.93 22.07
C LYS A 69 -2.78 -1.75 21.27
N PHE A 70 -2.97 -0.59 21.89
CA PHE A 70 -3.43 0.62 21.21
C PHE A 70 -2.45 1.05 20.10
N THR A 71 -1.15 1.08 20.39
CA THR A 71 -0.12 1.40 19.40
C THR A 71 -0.13 0.42 18.22
N ASN A 72 -0.28 -0.87 18.50
CA ASN A 72 -0.39 -1.89 17.45
C ASN A 72 -1.66 -1.69 16.60
N LEU A 73 -2.81 -1.44 17.22
CA LEU A 73 -4.06 -1.16 16.52
C LEU A 73 -3.97 0.10 15.65
N HIS A 74 -3.32 1.16 16.14
CA HIS A 74 -3.07 2.38 15.36
C HIS A 74 -2.23 2.08 14.11
N TYR A 75 -1.15 1.32 14.26
CA TYR A 75 -0.31 0.91 13.13
C TYR A 75 -1.09 0.05 12.12
N LYS A 76 -1.83 -0.97 12.59
CA LYS A 76 -2.68 -1.81 11.74
C LYS A 76 -3.73 -0.98 11.00
N GLN A 77 -4.37 -0.03 11.67
CA GLN A 77 -5.36 0.85 11.03
C GLN A 77 -4.74 1.61 9.85
N SER A 78 -3.54 2.19 10.03
CA SER A 78 -2.82 2.89 8.95
C SER A 78 -2.50 1.96 7.77
N LEU A 79 -2.05 0.73 8.05
CA LEU A 79 -1.77 -0.26 7.00
C LEU A 79 -3.04 -0.65 6.23
N TYR A 80 -4.15 -0.90 6.92
CA TYR A 80 -5.41 -1.27 6.27
C TYR A 80 -5.97 -0.11 5.45
N GLN A 81 -5.85 1.13 5.94
CA GLN A 81 -6.25 2.32 5.18
C GLN A 81 -5.47 2.44 3.86
N GLN A 82 -4.15 2.20 3.88
CA GLN A 82 -3.33 2.17 2.67
C GLN A 82 -3.74 1.04 1.73
N LYS A 83 -3.96 -0.18 2.24
CA LYS A 83 -4.41 -1.32 1.44
C LYS A 83 -5.76 -1.06 0.76
N ILE A 84 -6.72 -0.50 1.49
CA ILE A 84 -8.04 -0.13 0.97
C ILE A 84 -7.89 0.89 -0.16
N LYS A 85 -7.04 1.91 0.03
CA LYS A 85 -6.77 2.91 -1.01
C LYS A 85 -6.22 2.26 -2.30
N LEU A 86 -5.17 1.44 -2.17
CA LEU A 86 -4.57 0.74 -3.32
C LEU A 86 -5.58 -0.18 -4.02
N MET A 87 -6.44 -0.85 -3.26
CA MET A 87 -7.47 -1.72 -3.83
C MET A 87 -8.54 -0.93 -4.60
N LYS A 88 -8.95 0.23 -4.08
CA LYS A 88 -9.87 1.15 -4.78
C LYS A 88 -9.26 1.69 -6.08
N GLU A 89 -7.98 2.05 -6.04
CA GLU A 89 -7.24 2.44 -7.26
C GLU A 89 -7.20 1.29 -8.26
N LYS A 90 -6.91 0.06 -7.84
CA LYS A 90 -6.94 -1.12 -8.71
C LYS A 90 -8.30 -1.34 -9.37
N ILE A 91 -9.39 -1.24 -8.62
CA ILE A 91 -10.75 -1.37 -9.16
C ILE A 91 -11.02 -0.27 -10.19
N SER A 92 -10.68 0.99 -9.89
CA SER A 92 -10.84 2.11 -10.82
C SER A 92 -10.05 1.89 -12.12
N ASN A 93 -8.86 1.31 -12.03
CA ASN A 93 -8.04 1.01 -13.21
C ASN A 93 -8.67 -0.08 -14.07
N ILE A 94 -9.32 -1.08 -13.45
CA ILE A 94 -10.06 -2.11 -14.18
C ILE A 94 -11.29 -1.50 -14.86
N ASP A 95 -12.04 -0.62 -14.17
CA ASP A 95 -13.18 0.08 -14.78
C ASP A 95 -12.72 0.91 -16.00
N SER A 96 -11.63 1.67 -15.88
CA SER A 96 -11.06 2.40 -17.03
C SER A 96 -10.61 1.48 -18.17
N ALA A 97 -10.04 0.31 -17.86
CA ALA A 97 -9.65 -0.66 -18.87
C ALA A 97 -10.87 -1.26 -19.60
N ILE A 98 -11.97 -1.51 -18.89
CA ILE A 98 -13.23 -1.97 -19.49
C ILE A 98 -13.76 -0.90 -20.45
N ASP A 99 -13.84 0.36 -20.00
CA ASP A 99 -14.28 1.48 -20.82
C ASP A 99 -13.42 1.64 -22.08
N GLU A 100 -12.09 1.49 -21.96
CA GLU A 100 -11.16 1.53 -23.09
C GLU A 100 -11.43 0.42 -24.10
N VAL A 101 -11.64 -0.82 -23.65
CA VAL A 101 -11.95 -1.97 -24.51
C VAL A 101 -13.26 -1.75 -25.27
N SER A 102 -14.31 -1.25 -24.60
CA SER A 102 -15.61 -1.00 -25.23
C SER A 102 -15.58 0.12 -26.29
N LEU A 103 -14.57 1.00 -26.26
CA LEU A 103 -14.39 2.08 -27.23
C LEU A 103 -13.56 1.66 -28.46
N VAL A 104 -13.01 0.45 -28.47
CA VAL A 104 -12.18 -0.03 -29.59
C VAL A 104 -13.06 -0.39 -30.79
N PHE A 105 -12.69 0.12 -31.97
CA PHE A 105 -13.39 -0.14 -33.23
C PHE A 105 -12.95 -1.43 -33.93
N ASP A 106 -11.68 -1.84 -33.79
CA ASP A 106 -11.15 -3.09 -34.35
C ASP A 106 -10.82 -4.08 -33.21
N PRO A 107 -11.53 -5.22 -33.11
CA PRO A 107 -11.30 -6.23 -32.08
C PRO A 107 -9.84 -6.74 -32.01
N ASN A 108 -9.11 -6.68 -33.14
CA ASN A 108 -7.71 -7.13 -33.20
C ASN A 108 -6.74 -6.19 -32.46
N ASP A 109 -7.19 -4.99 -32.09
CA ASP A 109 -6.38 -4.03 -31.32
C ASP A 109 -6.42 -4.30 -29.80
N VAL A 110 -7.23 -5.25 -29.33
CA VAL A 110 -7.32 -5.63 -27.91
C VAL A 110 -6.50 -6.89 -27.64
N MET A 111 -5.62 -6.82 -26.64
CA MET A 111 -4.84 -7.96 -26.15
C MET A 111 -4.86 -8.01 -24.63
N LEU A 112 -5.10 -9.19 -24.07
CA LEU A 112 -5.07 -9.44 -22.64
C LEU A 112 -3.64 -9.82 -22.20
N GLY A 113 -3.11 -9.09 -21.22
CA GLY A 113 -1.83 -9.40 -20.59
C GLY A 113 -1.98 -10.42 -19.45
N ILE A 114 -1.27 -11.54 -19.53
CA ILE A 114 -1.16 -12.54 -18.46
C ILE A 114 0.32 -12.76 -18.15
N GLY A 115 0.78 -12.21 -17.02
CA GLY A 115 2.21 -12.19 -16.70
C GLY A 115 2.98 -11.35 -17.72
N ASP A 116 3.95 -11.97 -18.39
CA ASP A 116 4.79 -11.33 -19.42
C ASP A 116 4.30 -11.59 -20.86
N CYS A 117 3.14 -12.25 -21.03
CA CYS A 117 2.61 -12.64 -22.33
C CYS A 117 1.31 -11.88 -22.67
N PHE A 118 1.12 -11.56 -23.95
CA PHE A 118 -0.08 -10.90 -24.46
C PHE A 118 -0.81 -11.80 -25.44
N PHE A 119 -2.10 -11.99 -25.23
CA PHE A 119 -2.94 -12.86 -26.05
C PHE A 119 -4.10 -12.06 -26.64
N SER A 120 -4.38 -12.25 -27.92
CA SER A 120 -5.60 -11.73 -28.53
C SER A 120 -6.76 -12.66 -28.19
N PHE A 121 -7.84 -12.07 -27.68
CA PHE A 121 -9.11 -12.73 -27.41
C PHE A 121 -10.22 -11.85 -27.98
N ASP A 122 -11.40 -12.42 -28.14
CA ASP A 122 -12.59 -11.65 -28.48
C ASP A 122 -12.87 -10.60 -27.41
N THR A 123 -13.32 -9.42 -27.83
CA THR A 123 -13.55 -8.27 -26.95
C THR A 123 -14.55 -8.60 -25.83
N GLU A 124 -15.60 -9.35 -26.15
CA GLU A 124 -16.59 -9.83 -25.16
C GLU A 124 -15.93 -10.68 -24.05
N TYR A 125 -15.00 -11.56 -24.41
CA TYR A 125 -14.28 -12.38 -23.43
C TYR A 125 -13.35 -11.54 -22.55
N VAL A 126 -12.68 -10.54 -23.14
CA VAL A 126 -11.82 -9.61 -22.40
C VAL A 126 -12.64 -8.80 -21.40
N GLU A 127 -13.78 -8.24 -21.81
CA GLU A 127 -14.70 -7.50 -20.95
C GLU A 127 -15.25 -8.36 -19.82
N GLU A 128 -15.70 -9.59 -20.11
CA GLU A 128 -16.19 -10.52 -19.09
C GLU A 128 -15.10 -10.87 -18.07
N SER A 129 -13.88 -11.12 -18.55
CA SER A 129 -12.73 -11.43 -17.68
C SER A 129 -12.38 -10.24 -16.77
N LEU A 130 -12.39 -9.02 -17.30
CA LEU A 130 -12.14 -7.81 -16.52
C LEU A 130 -13.26 -7.57 -15.50
N GLU A 131 -14.52 -7.75 -15.88
CA GLU A 131 -15.68 -7.60 -14.98
C GLU A 131 -15.64 -8.63 -13.84
N LYS A 132 -15.26 -9.88 -14.15
CA LYS A 132 -15.05 -10.92 -13.14
C LYS A 132 -13.94 -10.53 -12.17
N SER A 133 -12.78 -10.10 -12.67
CA SER A 133 -11.66 -9.65 -11.82
C SER A 133 -12.08 -8.47 -10.94
N LYS A 134 -12.82 -7.50 -11.48
CA LYS A 134 -13.38 -6.39 -10.71
C LYS A 134 -14.26 -6.86 -9.56
N ASN A 135 -15.15 -7.81 -9.82
CA ASN A 135 -16.06 -8.33 -8.82
C ASN A 135 -15.32 -9.09 -7.70
N GLU A 136 -14.28 -9.85 -8.05
CA GLU A 136 -13.39 -10.48 -7.06
C GLU A 136 -12.70 -9.43 -6.18
N GLU A 137 -12.17 -8.35 -6.78
CA GLU A 137 -11.53 -7.28 -6.01
C GLU A 137 -12.50 -6.48 -5.15
N LYS A 138 -13.74 -6.27 -5.60
CA LYS A 138 -14.82 -5.66 -4.79
C LYS A 138 -15.13 -6.51 -3.56
N VAL A 139 -15.18 -7.84 -3.69
CA VAL A 139 -15.38 -8.74 -2.55
C VAL A 139 -14.20 -8.64 -1.56
N ASN A 140 -12.97 -8.59 -2.05
CA ASN A 140 -11.79 -8.43 -1.21
C ASN A 140 -11.74 -7.06 -0.52
N LEU A 141 -12.13 -6.00 -1.22
CA LEU A 141 -12.28 -4.66 -0.67
C LEU A 141 -13.28 -4.64 0.49
N ASN A 142 -14.46 -5.24 0.30
CA ASN A 142 -15.48 -5.30 1.35
C ASN A 142 -14.97 -6.04 2.60
N LYS A 143 -14.21 -7.12 2.44
CA LYS A 143 -13.57 -7.83 3.56
C LYS A 143 -12.57 -6.92 4.29
N LEU A 144 -11.71 -6.22 3.55
CA LEU A 144 -10.74 -5.28 4.11
C LEU A 144 -11.41 -4.12 4.86
N GLU A 145 -12.51 -3.57 4.32
CA GLU A 145 -13.27 -2.50 4.97
C GLU A 145 -13.96 -2.97 6.26
N CYS A 146 -14.46 -4.20 6.29
CA CYS A 146 -15.02 -4.81 7.50
C CYS A 146 -13.94 -4.97 8.59
N GLU A 147 -12.77 -5.52 8.25
CA GLU A 147 -11.64 -5.64 9.16
C GLU A 147 -11.14 -4.29 9.65
N TYR A 148 -11.05 -3.30 8.76
CA TYR A 148 -10.69 -1.93 9.11
C TYR A 148 -11.67 -1.30 10.11
N LYS A 149 -12.98 -1.55 9.93
CA LYS A 149 -14.00 -1.10 10.88
C LYS A 149 -13.81 -1.75 12.23
N ASN A 150 -13.61 -3.08 12.29
CA ASN A 150 -13.37 -3.80 13.54
C ASN A 150 -12.14 -3.25 14.29
N ILE A 151 -11.03 -3.03 13.58
CA ILE A 151 -9.81 -2.42 14.14
C ILE A 151 -10.09 -1.01 14.67
N THR A 152 -10.85 -0.21 13.93
CA THR A 152 -11.18 1.17 14.33
C THR A 152 -12.06 1.19 15.57
N ASP A 153 -13.07 0.34 15.64
CA ASP A 153 -13.99 0.20 16.77
C ASP A 153 -13.24 -0.27 18.02
N GLU A 154 -12.37 -1.28 17.87
CA GLU A 154 -11.53 -1.77 18.96
C GLU A 154 -10.54 -0.70 19.46
N LYS A 155 -9.89 0.02 18.53
CA LYS A 155 -8.98 1.13 18.85
C LYS A 155 -9.72 2.22 19.63
N GLN A 156 -10.93 2.59 19.20
CA GLN A 156 -11.71 3.64 19.84
C GLN A 156 -12.17 3.24 21.24
N LYS A 157 -12.63 2.00 21.42
CA LYS A 157 -12.99 1.47 22.73
C LYS A 157 -11.81 1.53 23.70
N LEU A 158 -10.63 1.09 23.24
CA LEU A 158 -9.41 1.09 24.03
C LEU A 158 -8.93 2.52 24.35
N LYS A 159 -9.09 3.47 23.42
CA LYS A 159 -8.82 4.90 23.64
C LYS A 159 -9.67 5.42 24.81
N THR A 160 -10.98 5.18 24.78
CA THR A 160 -11.91 5.62 25.82
C THR A 160 -11.56 5.00 27.18
N GLU A 161 -11.26 3.70 27.23
CA GLU A 161 -10.85 3.03 28.48
C GLU A 161 -9.59 3.63 29.09
N LEU A 162 -8.58 3.91 28.26
CA LEU A 162 -7.31 4.47 28.70
C LEU A 162 -7.47 5.93 29.17
N TYR A 163 -8.23 6.75 28.46
CA TYR A 163 -8.53 8.13 28.90
C TYR A 163 -9.41 8.18 30.15
N ALA A 164 -10.35 7.26 30.33
CA ALA A 164 -11.16 7.19 31.55
C ALA A 164 -10.29 6.93 32.80
N LYS A 165 -9.21 6.15 32.65
CA LYS A 165 -8.30 5.81 33.75
C LYS A 165 -7.19 6.84 33.97
N PHE A 166 -6.56 7.29 32.90
CA PHE A 166 -5.36 8.14 32.98
C PHE A 166 -5.65 9.63 32.73
N GLY A 167 -6.77 9.98 32.11
CA GLY A 167 -7.14 11.34 31.75
C GLY A 167 -6.12 11.99 30.83
N ASN A 168 -5.87 13.28 31.03
CA ASN A 168 -4.91 14.07 30.25
C ASN A 168 -3.43 13.74 30.55
N ARG A 169 -3.18 12.70 31.37
CA ARG A 169 -1.81 12.29 31.72
C ARG A 169 -1.16 11.42 30.65
N ILE A 170 -1.93 10.94 29.68
CA ILE A 170 -1.44 10.22 28.51
C ILE A 170 -1.90 10.93 27.23
N ASP A 171 -1.09 10.81 26.18
CA ASP A 171 -1.45 11.25 24.83
C ASP A 171 -1.58 10.02 23.91
N LEU A 172 -2.74 9.89 23.26
CA LEU A 172 -3.14 8.76 22.42
C LEU A 172 -3.67 9.26 21.07
N ASN A 173 -2.98 10.24 20.48
CA ASN A 173 -3.26 10.73 19.13
C ASN A 173 -2.72 9.79 18.05
#